data_AF-Q5G0R8-F1
#
_entry.id   AF-Q5G0R8-F1
#
_cell.length_a   1.000
_cell.length_b   1.000
_cell.length_c   1.000
_cell.angle_alpha   90.00
_cell.angle_beta   90.00
_cell.angle_gamma   90.00
#
_symmetry.space_group_name_H-M   'P 1'
#
loop_
_entity.id
_entity.type
_entity.pdbx_description
1 polymer ?
#
loop_
_entity_poly.entity_id
_entity_poly.type
_entity_poly.pdbx_seq_one_letter_code
_entity_poly.pdbx_strand_id
1 'polypeptide(L)' 'HEFGDTTNGCISTGAHFNPKKLTHGAPEDDVRHAGDLGNIVAGSDGVAEATIVDNQ' A
#
# COMPACT_ATOMS: atom_id res chain seq x y z
N HIS A 1 -0.10 5.50 0.68
CA HIS A 1 -0.65 6.66 -0.04
C HIS A 1 0.38 7.78 -0.08
N GLU A 2 0.24 8.75 -1.00
CA GLU A 2 1.24 9.79 -1.24
C GLU A 2 1.25 10.90 -0.18
N PHE A 3 0.09 11.24 0.36
CA PHE A 3 -0.07 12.36 1.29
C PHE A 3 -0.50 11.90 2.68
N GLY A 4 -0.01 12.61 3.70
CA GLY A 4 -0.53 12.55 5.07
C GLY A 4 -1.70 13.51 5.30
N ASP A 5 -2.53 13.76 4.27
CA ASP A 5 -3.69 14.64 4.33
C ASP A 5 -4.96 13.83 4.63
N THR A 6 -5.72 14.25 5.64
CA THR A 6 -6.97 13.63 6.10
C THR A 6 -8.16 14.61 6.13
N THR A 7 -8.03 15.77 5.51
CA THR A 7 -9.06 16.85 5.52
C THR A 7 -10.41 16.40 4.94
N ASN A 8 -10.40 15.49 3.97
CA ASN A 8 -11.59 14.79 3.46
C ASN A 8 -11.44 13.26 3.64
N GLY A 9 -11.16 12.83 4.87
CA GLY A 9 -10.99 11.42 5.22
C GLY A 9 -9.86 10.75 4.42
N CYS A 10 -9.98 9.44 4.16
CA CYS A 10 -8.95 8.69 3.43
C CYS A 10 -8.77 9.15 1.97
N ILE A 11 -9.78 9.80 1.38
CA ILE A 11 -9.74 10.26 -0.02
C ILE A 11 -8.59 11.27 -0.22
N SER A 12 -8.33 12.11 0.78
CA SER A 12 -7.29 13.15 0.69
C SER A 12 -5.87 12.60 0.73
N THR A 13 -5.69 11.33 1.11
CA THR A 13 -4.36 10.70 1.12
C THR A 13 -3.80 10.48 -0.29
N GLY A 14 -4.66 10.56 -1.32
CA GLY A 14 -4.26 10.47 -2.72
C GLY A 14 -4.01 9.04 -3.21
N ALA A 15 -3.22 8.90 -4.27
CA ALA A 15 -2.88 7.60 -4.87
C ALA A 15 -1.86 6.82 -4.01
N HIS A 16 -1.47 5.63 -4.47
CA HIS A 16 -0.34 4.91 -3.88
C HIS A 16 0.94 5.74 -4.00
N PHE A 17 1.83 5.62 -3.01
CA PHE A 17 3.10 6.34 -3.04
C PHE A 17 3.99 5.79 -4.17
N ASN A 18 4.33 6.63 -5.15
CA ASN A 18 4.98 6.21 -6.39
C ASN A 18 6.09 7.17 -6.86
N PRO A 19 7.21 7.27 -6.10
CA PRO A 19 8.30 8.19 -6.44
C PRO A 19 9.01 7.82 -7.75
N LYS A 20 9.00 6.54 -8.13
CA LYS A 20 9.64 6.01 -9.35
C LYS A 20 8.74 6.07 -10.60
N LYS A 21 7.47 6.47 -10.46
CA LYS A 21 6.47 6.57 -11.55
C LYS A 21 6.27 5.26 -12.33
N LEU A 22 6.25 4.15 -11.61
CA LEU A 22 5.99 2.82 -12.17
C LEU A 22 4.49 2.51 -12.17
N THR A 23 4.07 1.45 -12.84
CA THR A 23 2.70 0.92 -12.71
C THR A 23 2.55 0.11 -11.41
N HIS A 24 1.31 -0.09 -10.98
CA HIS A 24 0.97 -0.93 -9.83
C HIS A 24 1.42 -2.39 -10.04
N GLY A 25 1.88 -3.05 -8.97
CA GLY A 25 2.31 -4.46 -8.99
C GLY A 25 2.25 -5.12 -7.61
N ALA A 26 2.63 -6.40 -7.55
CA ALA A 26 2.80 -7.14 -6.31
C ALA A 26 4.11 -6.73 -5.59
N PRO A 27 4.27 -6.99 -4.27
CA PRO A 27 5.47 -6.61 -3.53
C PRO A 27 6.80 -7.15 -4.12
N GLU A 28 6.76 -8.32 -4.71
CA GLU A 28 7.91 -8.99 -5.31
C GLU A 28 8.23 -8.53 -6.75
N ASP A 29 7.36 -7.72 -7.37
CA ASP A 29 7.55 -7.27 -8.75
C ASP A 29 8.58 -6.14 -8.84
N ASP A 30 9.41 -6.18 -9.89
CA ASP A 30 10.32 -5.08 -10.24
C ASP A 30 9.55 -3.81 -10.63
N VAL A 31 8.38 -3.97 -11.24
CA VAL A 31 7.49 -2.89 -11.65
C VAL A 31 6.30 -2.82 -10.70
N ARG A 32 6.45 -2.00 -9.66
CA ARG A 32 5.42 -1.72 -8.66
C ARG A 32 5.55 -0.28 -8.15
N HIS A 33 4.51 0.24 -7.53
CA HIS A 33 4.67 1.44 -6.71
C HIS A 33 5.44 1.10 -5.43
N ALA A 34 6.15 2.08 -4.86
CA ALA A 34 6.80 1.92 -3.56
C ALA A 34 5.79 1.64 -2.43
N GLY A 35 4.54 2.13 -2.57
CA GLY A 35 3.46 1.88 -1.61
C GLY A 35 2.70 0.57 -1.76
N ASP A 36 3.06 -0.30 -2.71
CA ASP A 36 2.30 -1.52 -3.02
C ASP A 36 2.66 -2.68 -2.09
N LEU A 37 2.13 -2.71 -0.87
CA LEU A 37 2.45 -3.76 0.12
C LEU A 37 1.65 -5.07 -0.03
N GLY A 38 0.86 -5.19 -1.11
CA GLY A 38 0.08 -6.38 -1.40
C GLY A 38 -1.15 -6.54 -0.50
N ASN A 39 -1.53 -7.79 -0.25
CA ASN A 39 -2.71 -8.13 0.53
C ASN A 39 -2.33 -8.57 1.95
N ILE A 40 -3.21 -8.28 2.90
CA ILE A 40 -3.27 -8.94 4.20
C ILE A 40 -4.49 -9.87 4.23
N VAL A 41 -4.41 -10.96 4.99
CA VAL A 41 -5.49 -11.95 5.07
C VAL A 41 -6.16 -11.86 6.43
N ALA A 42 -7.46 -11.60 6.43
CA ALA A 42 -8.27 -11.68 7.63
C ALA A 42 -8.70 -13.14 7.90
N GLY A 43 -8.63 -13.55 9.17
CA GLY A 43 -9.18 -14.81 9.64
C GLY A 43 -10.71 -14.84 9.58
N SER A 44 -11.30 -15.98 9.94
CA SER A 44 -12.77 -16.14 9.99
C SER A 44 -13.44 -15.25 11.03
N ASP A 45 -12.69 -14.73 11.99
CA ASP A 45 -13.09 -13.74 12.99
C ASP A 45 -13.01 -12.29 12.48
N GLY A 46 -12.54 -12.08 11.24
CA GLY A 46 -12.36 -10.77 10.63
C GLY A 46 -11.07 -10.06 11.05
N VAL A 47 -10.18 -10.70 11.80
CA VAL A 47 -8.91 -10.10 12.24
C VAL A 47 -7.81 -10.41 11.24
N ALA A 48 -7.12 -9.38 10.75
CA ALA A 48 -5.89 -9.51 9.98
C ALA A 48 -4.70 -9.07 10.84
N GLU A 49 -3.83 -10.01 11.18
CA GLU A 49 -2.56 -9.75 11.86
C GLU A 49 -1.41 -10.09 10.90
N ALA A 50 -0.52 -9.14 10.67
CA ALA A 50 0.57 -9.30 9.71
C ALA A 50 1.82 -8.54 10.15
N THR A 51 2.99 -9.10 9.79
CA THR A 51 4.27 -8.40 9.79
C THR A 51 4.83 -8.49 8.38
N ILE A 52 5.06 -7.34 7.76
CA ILE A 52 5.58 -7.22 6.39
C ILE A 52 6.95 -6.53 6.47
N VAL A 53 7.93 -7.07 5.75
CA VAL A 53 9.24 -6.46 5.56
C VAL A 53 9.39 -6.15 4.07
N ASP A 54 9.70 -4.90 3.74
CA ASP A 54 9.77 -4.40 2.37
C ASP A 54 11.05 -3.55 2.20
N ASN A 55 11.51 -3.37 0.96
CA ASN A 55 12.79 -2.74 0.63
C ASN A 55 12.69 -1.55 -0.35
N GLN A 56 11.48 -1.13 -0.71
CA GLN A 56 11.24 0.02 -1.59
C GLN A 56 11.43 1.38 -0.89
#